data_AF-A0A1A7C5V8-F1
#
_entry.id   AF-A0A1A7C5V8-F1
#
_cell.length_a   1.000
_cell.length_b   1.000
_cell.length_c   1.000
_cell.angle_alpha   90.00
_cell.angle_beta   90.00
_cell.angle_gamma   90.00
#
_symmetry.space_group_name_H-M   'P 1'
#
loop_
_entity.id
_entity.type
_entity.pdbx_description
1 polymer ?
#
loop_
_entity_poly.entity_id
_entity_poly.type
_entity_poly.pdbx_seq_one_letter_code
_entity_poly.pdbx_strand_id
1 'polypeptide(L)'
;MALAQHTVSWQGSPALPITLCMIQAGAQPMTSVQYLLELQRDWAHGETCNQTVATAVAHGGGYGLGLIHAKTMFNASEGHGLPAEQA
;
A
#
# COMPACT_ATOMS: atom_id res chain seq x y z
N MET A 1 7.83 -44.94 -25.89
CA MET A 1 6.85 -44.11 -25.16
C MET A 1 7.61 -42.99 -24.45
N ALA A 2 7.86 -41.88 -25.15
CA ALA A 2 8.47 -40.68 -24.58
C ALA A 2 7.35 -39.73 -24.17
N LEU A 3 7.25 -39.45 -22.87
CA LEU A 3 6.28 -38.52 -22.29
C LEU A 3 6.59 -37.10 -22.76
N ALA A 4 5.66 -36.51 -23.52
CA ALA A 4 5.71 -35.13 -23.96
C ALA A 4 5.57 -34.20 -22.75
N GLN A 5 6.65 -33.49 -22.45
CA GLN A 5 6.65 -32.39 -21.50
C GLN A 5 5.96 -31.19 -22.16
N HIS A 6 4.82 -30.77 -21.64
CA HIS A 6 4.13 -29.56 -22.08
C HIS A 6 4.95 -28.33 -21.65
N THR A 7 5.68 -27.74 -22.58
CA THR A 7 6.35 -26.45 -22.39
C THR A 7 5.30 -25.34 -22.46
N VAL A 8 5.00 -24.72 -21.31
CA VAL A 8 4.25 -23.46 -21.28
C VAL A 8 5.19 -22.37 -21.76
N SER A 9 5.11 -22.02 -23.05
CA SER A 9 5.81 -20.87 -23.62
C SER A 9 5.03 -19.59 -23.28
N TRP A 10 5.50 -18.84 -22.27
CA TRP A 10 5.00 -17.50 -21.92
C TRP A 10 5.42 -16.41 -22.93
N GLN A 11 5.44 -16.73 -24.22
CA GLN A 11 5.84 -15.84 -25.31
C GLN A 11 4.68 -14.90 -25.65
N GLY A 12 4.37 -13.90 -24.81
CA GLY A 12 3.29 -12.96 -25.15
C GLY A 12 2.80 -11.94 -24.13
N SER A 13 3.46 -11.72 -22.99
CA SER A 13 3.02 -10.64 -22.07
C SER A 13 3.57 -9.28 -22.52
N PRO A 14 2.75 -8.36 -23.07
CA PRO A 14 3.21 -7.08 -23.61
C PRO A 14 3.62 -6.05 -22.55
N ALA A 15 3.46 -6.37 -21.25
CA ALA A 15 3.70 -5.44 -20.14
C ALA A 15 5.15 -5.46 -19.61
N LEU A 16 5.96 -6.46 -20.00
CA LEU A 16 7.33 -6.61 -19.51
C LEU A 16 8.38 -5.65 -20.13
N PRO A 17 8.30 -5.21 -21.40
CA PRO A 17 9.42 -4.51 -22.01
C PRO A 17 9.64 -3.11 -21.42
N ILE A 18 8.58 -2.33 -21.18
CA ILE A 18 8.75 -0.96 -20.64
C ILE A 18 9.24 -0.96 -19.19
N THR A 19 8.66 -1.82 -18.34
CA THR A 19 8.99 -1.90 -16.91
C THR A 19 10.42 -2.38 -16.72
N LEU A 20 10.85 -3.38 -17.50
CA LEU A 20 12.22 -3.90 -17.40
C LEU A 20 13.26 -2.86 -17.85
N CYS A 21 13.00 -2.10 -18.92
CA CYS A 21 13.88 -1.01 -19.34
C CYS A 21 13.99 0.08 -18.27
N MET A 22 12.88 0.45 -17.63
CA MET A 22 12.89 1.43 -16.53
C MET A 22 13.71 0.93 -15.34
N ILE A 23 13.55 -0.35 -14.95
CA ILE A 23 14.33 -0.97 -13.87
C ILE A 23 15.82 -1.02 -14.20
N GLN A 24 16.17 -1.40 -15.44
CA GLN A 24 17.56 -1.42 -15.90
C GLN A 24 18.18 -0.02 -15.93
N ALA A 25 17.38 1.02 -16.16
CA ALA A 25 17.77 2.42 -16.02
C ALA A 25 17.82 2.92 -14.55
N GLY A 26 17.54 2.05 -13.56
CA GLY A 26 17.61 2.34 -12.13
C GLY A 26 16.30 2.78 -11.48
N ALA A 27 15.17 2.77 -12.21
CA ALA A 27 13.88 3.12 -11.63
C ALA A 27 13.41 2.04 -10.63
N GLN A 28 12.90 2.48 -9.47
CA GLN A 28 12.27 1.61 -8.48
C GLN A 28 10.75 1.72 -8.61
N PRO A 29 10.07 0.72 -9.22
CA PRO A 29 8.62 0.76 -9.35
C PRO A 29 7.98 0.69 -7.96
N MET A 30 7.04 1.59 -7.70
CA MET A 30 6.23 1.60 -6.49
C MET A 30 4.76 1.78 -6.83
N THR A 31 3.88 1.32 -5.95
CA THR A 31 2.43 1.54 -6.08
C THR A 31 2.05 2.92 -5.56
N SER A 32 0.89 3.43 -5.98
CA SER A 32 0.37 4.72 -5.50
C SER A 32 0.16 4.74 -3.99
N VAL A 33 -0.36 3.66 -3.41
CA VAL A 33 -0.55 3.54 -1.95
C VAL A 33 0.79 3.53 -1.23
N GLN A 34 1.78 2.80 -1.73
CA GLN A 34 3.11 2.83 -1.12
C GLN A 34 3.68 4.26 -1.14
N TYR A 35 3.62 4.94 -2.29
CA TYR A 35 4.11 6.31 -2.42
C TYR A 35 3.43 7.27 -1.44
N LEU A 36 2.11 7.20 -1.33
CA LEU A 36 1.35 8.01 -0.38
C LEU A 36 1.79 7.77 1.07
N LEU A 37 2.09 6.52 1.43
CA LEU A 37 2.52 6.16 2.78
C LEU A 37 3.98 6.55 3.07
N GLU A 38 4.86 6.55 2.08
CA GLU A 38 6.21 7.11 2.21
C GLU A 38 6.18 8.62 2.47
N LEU A 39 5.21 9.33 1.88
CA LEU A 39 5.02 10.76 2.13
C LEU A 39 4.49 11.05 3.53
N GLN A 40 3.51 10.27 4.02
CA GLN A 40 2.96 10.48 5.36
C GLN A 40 3.97 10.05 6.44
N ARG A 41 4.54 8.84 6.32
CA ARG A 41 5.54 8.13 7.16
C ARG A 41 5.31 8.10 8.66
N ASP A 42 4.91 9.20 9.26
CA ASP A 42 4.61 9.42 10.65
C ASP A 42 3.16 9.88 10.83
N TRP A 43 2.42 9.14 11.66
CA TRP A 43 1.01 9.36 11.96
C TRP A 43 0.80 10.40 13.08
N ALA A 44 1.86 10.81 13.77
CA ALA A 44 1.83 11.95 14.68
C ALA A 44 1.77 13.29 13.91
N HIS A 45 2.16 13.32 12.63
CA HIS A 45 2.06 14.49 11.77
C HIS A 45 0.62 14.71 11.30
N GLY A 46 -0.18 15.35 12.16
CA GLY A 46 -1.61 15.55 11.97
C GLY A 46 -2.02 16.44 10.78
N GLU A 47 -1.13 17.34 10.32
CA GLU A 47 -1.43 18.29 9.23
C GLU A 47 -1.81 17.57 7.93
N THR A 48 -1.06 16.53 7.57
CA THR A 48 -1.29 15.74 6.35
C THR A 48 -2.06 14.45 6.60
N CYS A 49 -2.13 13.99 7.86
CA CYS A 49 -2.73 12.70 8.21
C CYS A 49 -4.19 12.56 7.71
N ASN A 50 -5.02 13.57 7.98
CA ASN A 50 -6.42 13.55 7.56
C ASN A 50 -6.57 13.53 6.02
N GLN A 51 -5.73 14.28 5.31
CA GLN A 51 -5.74 14.33 3.85
C GLN A 51 -5.26 13.01 3.24
N THR A 52 -4.22 12.41 3.82
CA THR A 52 -3.71 11.09 3.46
C THR A 52 -4.79 10.03 3.61
N VAL A 53 -5.46 9.99 4.77
CA VAL A 53 -6.56 9.05 5.03
C VAL A 53 -7.71 9.26 4.05
N ALA A 54 -8.14 10.51 3.83
CA ALA A 54 -9.20 10.81 2.88
C ALA A 54 -8.86 10.35 1.45
N THR A 55 -7.63 10.59 1.01
CA THR A 55 -7.12 10.17 -0.31
C THR A 55 -7.08 8.65 -0.43
N ALA A 56 -6.58 7.96 0.59
CA ALA A 56 -6.52 6.51 0.64
C ALA A 56 -7.92 5.86 0.67
N VAL A 57 -8.89 6.48 1.33
CA VAL A 57 -10.30 6.02 1.31
C VAL A 57 -10.91 6.15 -0.09
N ALA A 58 -10.65 7.26 -0.78
CA ALA A 58 -11.20 7.50 -2.12
C ALA A 58 -10.55 6.64 -3.22
N HIS A 59 -9.24 6.38 -3.11
CA HIS A 59 -8.45 5.81 -4.22
C HIS A 59 -7.60 4.59 -3.86
N GLY A 60 -7.49 4.23 -2.58
CA GLY A 60 -6.61 3.16 -2.09
C GLY A 60 -7.19 1.75 -2.18
N GLY A 61 -8.39 1.58 -2.76
CA GLY A 61 -9.04 0.28 -2.92
C GLY A 61 -9.16 -0.48 -1.60
N GLY A 62 -8.58 -1.69 -1.54
CA GLY A 62 -8.59 -2.52 -0.33
C GLY A 62 -7.98 -1.84 0.90
N TYR A 63 -6.96 -1.00 0.73
CA TYR A 63 -6.38 -0.23 1.84
C TYR A 63 -7.36 0.82 2.38
N GLY A 64 -8.09 1.49 1.49
CA GLY A 64 -9.17 2.43 1.85
C GLY A 64 -10.32 1.76 2.59
N LEU A 65 -10.70 0.56 2.19
CA LEU A 65 -11.70 -0.25 2.90
C LEU A 65 -11.23 -0.61 4.32
N GLY A 66 -9.94 -0.96 4.48
CA GLY A 66 -9.34 -1.19 5.79
C GLY A 66 -9.40 0.04 6.71
N LEU A 67 -9.16 1.25 6.16
CA LEU A 67 -9.26 2.50 6.92
C LEU A 67 -10.71 2.81 7.36
N ILE A 68 -11.69 2.56 6.48
CA ILE A 68 -13.11 2.69 6.85
C ILE A 68 -13.43 1.73 8.00
N HIS A 69 -13.01 0.46 7.86
CA HIS A 69 -13.24 -0.55 8.89
C HIS A 69 -12.61 -0.16 10.24
N ALA A 70 -11.34 0.27 10.23
CA ALA A 70 -10.65 0.72 11.43
C ALA A 70 -11.37 1.91 12.08
N LYS A 71 -11.85 2.88 11.29
CA LYS A 71 -12.60 4.02 11.82
C LYS A 71 -13.92 3.60 12.48
N THR A 72 -14.61 2.60 11.91
CA THR A 72 -15.85 2.07 12.49
C THR A 72 -15.63 1.22 13.74
N MET A 73 -14.51 0.52 13.83
CA MET A 73 -14.20 -0.37 14.96
C MET A 73 -13.57 0.37 16.15
N PHE A 74 -12.68 1.34 15.90
CA PHE A 74 -11.89 2.02 16.93
C PHE A 74 -12.42 3.43 17.27
N ASN A 75 -13.58 3.82 16.72
CA ASN A 75 -14.25 5.10 16.94
C ASN A 75 -13.29 6.29 17.12
N ALA A 76 -12.36 6.46 16.17
CA ALA A 76 -11.38 7.55 16.08
C ALA A 76 -10.65 7.93 17.40
N SER A 77 -10.44 7.00 18.33
CA SER A 77 -9.75 7.28 19.59
C SER A 77 -8.97 6.09 20.13
N GLU A 78 -7.76 5.89 19.61
CA GLU A 78 -6.69 5.24 20.38
C GLU A 78 -5.82 6.33 21.01
N GLY A 79 -6.11 6.60 22.29
CA GLY A 79 -5.45 7.63 23.08
C GLY A 79 -5.95 7.68 24.53
N HIS A 80 -6.32 6.54 25.11
CA HIS A 80 -6.38 6.40 26.58
C HIS A 80 -5.36 5.34 26.98
N GLY A 81 -4.09 5.75 26.96
CA GLY A 81 -3.08 5.11 27.79
C GLY A 81 -3.53 5.20 29.25
N LEU A 82 -3.30 4.12 29.98
CA LEU A 82 -3.57 3.96 31.40
C LEU A 82 -3.18 5.24 32.20
N PRO A 83 -3.94 5.63 33.24
CA PRO A 83 -3.63 6.79 34.04
C PRO A 83 -2.22 6.69 34.64
N ALA A 84 -1.41 7.71 34.37
CA ALA A 84 -0.09 7.91 34.97
C ALA A 84 -0.21 8.37 36.44
N GLU A 85 -0.82 7.54 37.29
CA GLU A 85 -0.88 7.71 38.75
C GLU A 85 -0.47 6.42 39.47
N GLN A 86 0.60 5.78 39.00
CA GLN A 86 1.37 4.77 39.74
C GLN A 86 2.87 4.91 39.45
N ALA A 87 3.38 6.14 39.52
CA ALA A 87 4.81 6.47 39.57
C ALA A 87 5.08 7.37 40.78
#